data_AF-A0A4Q0VZD0-F1
#
_entry.id   AF-A0A4Q0VZD0-F1
#
_cell.length_a   1.000
_cell.length_b   1.000
_cell.length_c   1.000
_cell.angle_alpha   90.00
_cell.angle_beta   90.00
_cell.angle_gamma   90.00
#
_symmetry.space_group_name_H-M   'P 1'
#
loop_
_entity.id
_entity.type
_entity.pdbx_description
1 polymer ?
#
loop_
_entity_poly.entity_id
_entity_poly.type
_entity_poly.pdbx_seq_one_letter_code
_entity_poly.pdbx_strand_id
1 'polypeptide(L)'
;METFINGKLGEIFDDFKFNLKNLTDLCTLQDLNFNKGHLPDYSNPLIQQLYLLKYFPAHLFEYYDIYSNVIEQNHLNNSYHILSIGAGSGVDYYGLDLALKDIGKSAKEYVYYTGVDVIDWRYRHPLNNPDCRFTNEDISKIHPDKLSQVNLIIFPKSIGNFTERAFDDLVNQMKLTKWSEKKIYVISSINDYQEELEKKRYEKLLSMFVNDHGYTDLDEDTDYYYFEDKENTNIFSYPEHIKKFLVTLQDQCKSYDPYRKECISLCNSLLNKEPLLGAGHIKYQMKRLERRK
;
A
#
# COMPACT_ATOMS: atom_id res chain seq x y z
N MET A 1 8.70 -12.00 10.44
CA MET A 1 8.23 -10.62 10.22
C MET A 1 8.97 -9.57 11.05
N GLU A 2 9.04 -9.69 12.38
CA GLU A 2 9.62 -8.67 13.28
C GLU A 2 11.06 -8.23 12.93
N THR A 3 11.96 -9.17 12.66
CA THR A 3 13.35 -8.85 12.23
C THR A 3 13.39 -8.01 10.96
N PHE A 4 12.49 -8.28 10.01
CA PHE A 4 12.41 -7.52 8.75
C PHE A 4 11.90 -6.10 8.99
N ILE A 5 10.86 -5.94 9.84
CA ILE A 5 10.35 -4.63 10.26
C ILE A 5 11.47 -3.81 10.90
N ASN A 6 12.17 -4.36 11.90
CA ASN A 6 13.23 -3.65 12.60
C ASN A 6 14.37 -3.24 11.67
N GLY A 7 14.78 -4.12 10.75
CA GLY A 7 15.79 -3.83 9.75
C GLY A 7 15.39 -2.70 8.80
N LYS A 8 14.16 -2.71 8.28
CA LYS A 8 13.66 -1.64 7.39
C LYS A 8 13.47 -0.33 8.11
N LEU A 9 12.87 -0.32 9.29
CA LEU A 9 12.70 0.90 10.07
C LEU A 9 14.05 1.52 10.44
N GLY A 10 15.05 0.70 10.80
CA GLY A 10 16.40 1.18 11.08
C GLY A 10 17.03 1.93 9.91
N GLU A 11 17.02 1.33 8.71
CA GLU A 11 17.54 1.97 7.49
C GLU A 11 16.83 3.29 7.18
N ILE A 12 15.49 3.28 7.19
CA ILE A 12 14.69 4.47 6.89
C ILE A 12 14.95 5.56 7.94
N PHE A 13 15.06 5.18 9.20
CA PHE A 13 15.27 6.10 10.31
C PHE A 13 16.65 6.77 10.26
N ASP A 14 17.69 6.01 9.96
CA ASP A 14 19.05 6.54 9.84
C ASP A 14 19.14 7.57 8.71
N ASP A 15 18.56 7.27 7.55
CA ASP A 15 18.47 8.21 6.44
C ASP A 15 17.65 9.44 6.80
N PHE A 16 16.49 9.25 7.43
CA PHE A 16 15.61 10.34 7.84
C PHE A 16 16.35 11.29 8.78
N LYS A 17 16.94 10.76 9.85
CA LYS A 17 17.72 11.53 10.82
C LYS A 17 18.90 12.25 10.19
N PHE A 18 19.59 11.60 9.23
CA PHE A 18 20.66 12.25 8.48
C PHE A 18 20.15 13.45 7.67
N ASN A 19 19.06 13.28 6.93
CA ASN A 19 18.48 14.32 6.08
C ASN A 19 17.94 15.52 6.89
N LEU A 20 17.39 15.28 8.08
CA LEU A 20 16.88 16.36 8.96
C LEU A 20 17.97 17.33 9.43
N LYS A 21 19.23 16.89 9.58
CA LYS A 21 20.32 17.74 10.10
C LYS A 21 20.54 19.01 9.27
N ASN A 22 20.26 18.92 7.98
CA ASN A 22 20.46 19.99 7.01
C ASN A 22 19.30 20.99 6.96
N LEU A 23 18.19 20.71 7.65
CA LEU A 23 17.04 21.60 7.67
C LEU A 23 17.16 22.64 8.80
N THR A 24 16.53 23.79 8.56
CA THR A 24 16.36 24.85 9.56
C THR A 24 15.02 24.68 10.27
N ASP A 25 13.96 24.45 9.49
CA ASP A 25 12.62 24.15 9.98
C ASP A 25 12.13 22.79 9.46
N LEU A 26 11.12 22.24 10.14
CA LEU A 26 10.48 20.97 9.79
C LEU A 26 9.03 21.15 9.35
N CYS A 27 8.62 22.36 8.99
CA CYS A 27 7.23 22.67 8.67
C CYS A 27 6.75 21.92 7.41
N THR A 28 7.66 21.64 6.47
CA THR A 28 7.37 20.82 5.28
C THR A 28 6.85 19.43 5.64
N LEU A 29 7.28 18.84 6.76
CA LEU A 29 6.83 17.52 7.20
C LEU A 29 5.35 17.49 7.66
N GLN A 30 4.76 18.65 7.92
CA GLN A 30 3.33 18.76 8.27
C GLN A 30 2.43 18.44 7.08
N ASP A 31 2.98 18.45 5.86
CA ASP A 31 2.30 18.00 4.65
C ASP A 31 1.86 16.53 4.73
N LEU A 32 2.52 15.71 5.55
CA LEU A 32 2.06 14.37 5.89
C LEU A 32 0.84 14.43 6.82
N ASN A 33 -0.32 14.73 6.25
CA ASN A 33 -1.62 14.71 6.89
C ASN A 33 -2.68 14.23 5.90
N PHE A 34 -3.80 13.72 6.41
CA PHE A 34 -4.91 13.21 5.58
C PHE A 34 -6.21 13.96 5.87
N ASN A 35 -6.09 15.18 6.40
CA ASN A 35 -7.23 15.98 6.79
C ASN A 35 -8.01 16.42 5.55
N LYS A 36 -9.33 16.23 5.55
CA LYS A 36 -10.25 16.68 4.49
C LYS A 36 -9.84 16.20 3.08
N GLY A 37 -9.27 15.00 2.97
CA GLY A 37 -8.85 14.43 1.69
C GLY A 37 -7.55 15.03 1.13
N HIS A 38 -6.74 15.69 1.96
CA HIS A 38 -5.37 16.08 1.57
C HIS A 38 -4.56 14.85 1.20
N LEU A 39 -3.86 14.92 0.06
CA LEU A 39 -2.91 13.92 -0.37
C LEU A 39 -1.50 14.52 -0.20
N PRO A 40 -0.65 13.94 0.66
CA PRO A 40 0.72 14.41 0.84
C PRO A 40 1.52 14.39 -0.48
N ASP A 41 2.46 15.33 -0.62
CA ASP A 41 3.41 15.37 -1.72
C ASP A 41 4.48 14.30 -1.53
N TYR A 42 4.16 13.10 -2.00
CA TYR A 42 5.09 11.98 -1.99
C TYR A 42 6.27 12.14 -2.94
N SER A 43 6.35 13.19 -3.78
CA SER A 43 7.59 13.49 -4.52
C SER A 43 8.73 13.92 -3.58
N ASN A 44 8.40 14.38 -2.37
CA ASN A 44 9.36 14.74 -1.34
C ASN A 44 9.89 13.50 -0.59
N PRO A 45 11.19 13.18 -0.66
CA PRO A 45 11.75 12.02 0.01
C PRO A 45 11.60 12.01 1.54
N LEU A 46 11.55 13.18 2.18
CA LEU A 46 11.35 13.26 3.62
C LEU A 46 9.90 12.90 4.02
N ILE A 47 8.92 13.24 3.16
CA ILE A 47 7.53 12.83 3.35
C ILE A 47 7.42 11.31 3.18
N GLN A 48 8.08 10.73 2.18
CA GLN A 48 8.13 9.27 2.01
C GLN A 48 8.75 8.58 3.24
N GLN A 49 9.90 9.06 3.74
CA GLN A 49 10.55 8.52 4.92
C GLN A 49 9.66 8.60 6.16
N LEU A 50 9.07 9.76 6.43
CA LEU A 50 8.17 9.95 7.58
C LEU A 50 6.91 9.09 7.46
N TYR A 51 6.34 8.96 6.25
CA TYR A 51 5.21 8.08 5.98
C TYR A 51 5.57 6.63 6.32
N LEU A 52 6.70 6.12 5.82
CA LEU A 52 7.10 4.74 6.10
C LEU A 52 7.43 4.52 7.58
N LEU A 53 8.08 5.46 8.25
CA LEU A 53 8.29 5.35 9.70
C LEU A 53 6.97 5.27 10.48
N LYS A 54 5.92 5.97 10.02
CA LYS A 54 4.60 5.96 10.68
C LYS A 54 3.76 4.74 10.33
N TYR A 55 3.80 4.26 9.08
CA TYR A 55 2.78 3.34 8.56
C TYR A 55 3.32 1.98 8.08
N PHE A 56 4.62 1.83 7.86
CA PHE A 56 5.21 0.62 7.26
C PHE A 56 4.83 -0.68 7.99
N PRO A 57 4.96 -0.81 9.32
CA PRO A 57 4.72 -2.09 10.00
C PRO A 57 3.25 -2.53 9.91
N ALA A 58 2.34 -1.57 10.10
CA ALA A 58 0.91 -1.75 10.00
C ALA A 58 0.50 -2.21 8.58
N HIS A 59 0.95 -1.49 7.55
CA HIS A 59 0.66 -1.86 6.16
C HIS A 59 1.32 -3.17 5.75
N LEU A 60 2.53 -3.46 6.24
CA LEU A 60 3.18 -4.74 5.99
C LEU A 60 2.35 -5.92 6.52
N PHE A 61 1.83 -5.80 7.75
CA PHE A 61 0.96 -6.81 8.34
C PHE A 61 -0.35 -6.95 7.57
N GLU A 62 -0.98 -5.84 7.18
CA GLU A 62 -2.19 -5.86 6.35
C GLU A 62 -1.99 -6.63 5.05
N TYR A 63 -0.92 -6.33 4.31
CA TYR A 63 -0.66 -7.03 3.04
C TYR A 63 -0.23 -8.48 3.26
N TYR A 64 0.52 -8.77 4.33
CA TYR A 64 0.80 -10.15 4.73
C TYR A 64 -0.50 -10.94 4.95
N ASP A 65 -1.47 -10.38 5.67
CA ASP A 65 -2.77 -11.03 5.93
C ASP A 65 -3.55 -11.23 4.62
N ILE A 66 -3.65 -10.20 3.78
CA ILE A 66 -4.31 -10.27 2.47
C ILE A 66 -3.71 -11.41 1.64
N TYR A 67 -2.38 -11.46 1.51
CA TYR A 67 -1.72 -12.49 0.71
C TYR A 67 -1.79 -13.88 1.35
N SER A 68 -1.79 -13.98 2.68
CA SER A 68 -2.03 -15.25 3.37
C SER A 68 -3.41 -15.81 3.01
N ASN A 69 -4.45 -14.96 3.04
CA ASN A 69 -5.80 -15.34 2.62
C ASN A 69 -5.84 -15.78 1.14
N VAL A 70 -5.18 -15.06 0.23
CA VAL A 70 -5.08 -15.45 -1.19
C VAL A 70 -4.41 -16.83 -1.35
N ILE A 71 -3.34 -17.08 -0.61
CA ILE A 71 -2.58 -18.34 -0.65
C ILE A 71 -3.44 -19.49 -0.11
N GLU A 72 -4.10 -19.31 1.04
CA GLU A 72 -4.93 -20.32 1.70
C GLU A 72 -6.14 -20.73 0.86
N GLN A 73 -6.80 -19.76 0.22
CA GLN A 73 -7.92 -20.04 -0.67
C GLN A 73 -7.53 -20.83 -1.91
N ASN A 74 -6.24 -20.81 -2.29
CA ASN A 74 -5.64 -21.58 -3.39
C ASN A 74 -6.47 -21.50 -4.69
N HIS A 75 -7.00 -20.32 -5.00
CA HIS A 75 -7.78 -20.10 -6.23
C HIS A 75 -6.86 -20.10 -7.45
N LEU A 76 -5.73 -19.40 -7.35
CA LEU A 76 -4.70 -19.34 -8.40
C LEU A 76 -3.79 -20.57 -8.31
N ASN A 77 -3.87 -21.45 -9.31
CA ASN A 77 -2.97 -22.61 -9.40
C ASN A 77 -1.66 -22.14 -10.03
N ASN A 78 -0.52 -22.41 -9.39
CA ASN A 78 0.86 -22.25 -9.87
C ASN A 78 1.56 -20.93 -9.52
N SER A 79 1.28 -19.83 -10.22
CA SER A 79 2.05 -18.58 -10.16
C SER A 79 1.16 -17.35 -9.95
N TYR A 80 1.73 -16.35 -9.29
CA TYR A 80 1.09 -15.05 -9.06
C TYR A 80 1.67 -14.04 -10.06
N HIS A 81 0.84 -13.63 -11.02
CA HIS A 81 1.13 -12.57 -11.97
C HIS A 81 0.43 -11.31 -11.47
N ILE A 82 1.17 -10.53 -10.69
CA ILE A 82 0.65 -9.46 -9.85
C ILE A 82 0.82 -8.12 -10.54
N LEU A 83 -0.27 -7.38 -10.62
CA LEU A 83 -0.27 -5.95 -10.89
C LEU A 83 -0.68 -5.20 -9.62
N SER A 84 0.28 -4.48 -9.04
CA SER A 84 0.04 -3.59 -7.90
C SER A 84 -0.01 -2.14 -8.37
N ILE A 85 -1.16 -1.50 -8.20
CA ILE A 85 -1.46 -0.18 -8.79
C ILE A 85 -1.45 0.89 -7.70
N GLY A 86 -0.57 1.88 -7.80
CA GLY A 86 -0.24 2.78 -6.69
C GLY A 86 0.63 2.07 -5.65
N ALA A 87 1.62 1.30 -6.11
CA ALA A 87 2.40 0.38 -5.29
C ALA A 87 3.25 1.04 -4.19
N GLY A 88 3.41 2.37 -4.22
CA GLY A 88 4.22 3.08 -3.23
C GLY A 88 5.65 2.53 -3.20
N SER A 89 6.15 2.28 -1.99
CA SER A 89 7.46 1.65 -1.75
C SER A 89 7.48 0.12 -1.90
N GLY A 90 6.37 -0.50 -2.33
CA GLY A 90 6.26 -1.96 -2.51
C GLY A 90 6.05 -2.73 -1.20
N VAL A 91 5.39 -2.13 -0.22
CA VAL A 91 5.10 -2.78 1.08
C VAL A 91 4.23 -4.03 0.90
N ASP A 92 3.32 -4.00 -0.08
CA ASP A 92 2.51 -5.15 -0.46
C ASP A 92 3.37 -6.32 -0.95
N TYR A 93 4.38 -6.04 -1.77
CA TYR A 93 5.32 -7.05 -2.23
C TYR A 93 6.12 -7.68 -1.07
N TYR A 94 6.50 -6.89 -0.07
CA TYR A 94 7.11 -7.42 1.15
C TYR A 94 6.15 -8.29 1.95
N GLY A 95 4.87 -7.90 2.04
CA GLY A 95 3.83 -8.70 2.68
C GLY A 95 3.65 -10.06 2.02
N LEU A 96 3.61 -10.08 0.68
CA LEU A 96 3.55 -11.30 -0.12
C LEU A 96 4.75 -12.23 0.12
N ASP A 97 5.97 -11.70 0.07
CA ASP A 97 7.18 -12.50 0.27
C ASP A 97 7.20 -13.15 1.66
N LEU A 98 6.75 -12.43 2.69
CA LEU A 98 6.60 -12.99 4.03
C LEU A 98 5.54 -14.09 4.08
N ALA A 99 4.36 -13.87 3.50
CA ALA A 99 3.28 -14.86 3.46
C ALA A 99 3.71 -16.15 2.73
N LEU A 100 4.46 -16.02 1.62
CA LEU A 100 5.02 -17.17 0.91
C LEU A 100 6.07 -17.92 1.74
N LYS A 101 6.95 -17.20 2.44
CA LYS A 101 7.99 -17.81 3.29
C LYS A 101 7.39 -18.64 4.42
N ASP A 102 6.27 -18.21 4.98
CA ASP A 102 5.60 -18.92 6.08
C ASP A 102 5.04 -20.28 5.64
N ILE A 103 4.76 -20.46 4.35
CA ILE A 103 4.41 -21.77 3.76
C ILE A 103 5.58 -22.45 3.04
N GLY A 104 6.81 -21.99 3.26
CA GLY A 104 8.02 -22.57 2.68
C GLY A 104 8.22 -22.32 1.18
N LYS A 105 7.56 -21.31 0.60
CA LYS A 105 7.71 -20.90 -0.81
C LYS A 105 8.57 -19.63 -0.94
N SER A 106 9.11 -19.41 -2.15
CA SER A 106 9.88 -18.22 -2.47
C SER A 106 9.17 -17.36 -3.51
N ALA A 107 9.11 -16.04 -3.28
CA ALA A 107 8.62 -15.10 -4.29
C ALA A 107 9.38 -15.22 -5.63
N LYS A 108 10.67 -15.56 -5.60
CA LYS A 108 11.50 -15.74 -6.80
C LYS A 108 11.02 -16.87 -7.72
N GLU A 109 10.34 -17.88 -7.18
CA GLU A 109 9.91 -19.06 -7.95
C GLU A 109 8.48 -18.93 -8.46
N TYR A 110 7.64 -18.18 -7.74
CA TYR A 110 6.19 -18.19 -7.95
C TYR A 110 5.61 -16.83 -8.35
N VAL A 111 6.38 -15.74 -8.29
CA VAL A 111 5.82 -14.38 -8.41
C VAL A 111 6.44 -13.59 -9.56
N TYR A 112 5.58 -13.11 -10.45
CA TYR A 112 5.86 -12.06 -11.44
C TYR A 112 5.17 -10.79 -10.97
N TYR A 113 5.93 -9.84 -10.41
CA TYR A 113 5.37 -8.67 -9.75
C TYR A 113 5.63 -7.41 -10.57
N THR A 114 4.59 -6.66 -10.88
CA THR A 114 4.69 -5.30 -11.44
C THR A 114 4.01 -4.30 -10.52
N GLY A 115 4.81 -3.47 -9.85
CA GLY A 115 4.34 -2.34 -9.07
C GLY A 115 4.37 -1.05 -9.89
N VAL A 116 3.22 -0.41 -10.08
CA VAL A 116 3.07 0.83 -10.86
C VAL A 116 2.77 1.97 -9.90
N ASP A 117 3.47 3.10 -10.05
CA ASP A 117 3.18 4.34 -9.31
C ASP A 117 3.67 5.54 -10.12
N VAL A 118 3.06 6.71 -9.96
CA VAL A 118 3.54 7.97 -10.59
C VAL A 118 4.70 8.61 -9.82
N ILE A 119 4.93 8.16 -8.59
CA ILE A 119 6.01 8.61 -7.73
C ILE A 119 7.12 7.54 -7.74
N ASP A 120 8.37 8.01 -7.86
CA ASP A 120 9.52 7.15 -7.63
C ASP A 120 9.79 7.03 -6.12
N TRP A 121 9.08 6.09 -5.49
CA TRP A 121 9.23 5.83 -4.07
C TRP A 121 10.59 5.20 -3.75
N ARG A 122 11.23 5.75 -2.73
CA ARG A 122 12.40 5.14 -2.10
C ARG A 122 12.03 3.85 -1.39
N TYR A 123 13.06 3.07 -1.07
CA TYR A 123 12.95 1.82 -0.31
C TYR A 123 12.17 0.71 -1.02
N ARG A 124 11.98 0.82 -2.34
CA ARG A 124 11.60 -0.31 -3.20
C ARG A 124 12.77 -1.29 -3.31
N HIS A 125 12.50 -2.58 -3.17
CA HIS A 125 13.52 -3.61 -3.29
C HIS A 125 12.93 -4.88 -3.91
N PRO A 126 13.54 -5.45 -4.96
CA PRO A 126 12.99 -6.61 -5.68
C PRO A 126 13.20 -7.95 -4.95
N LEU A 127 13.79 -7.94 -3.75
CA LEU A 127 14.07 -9.13 -2.92
C LEU A 127 14.82 -10.25 -3.68
N ASN A 128 15.71 -9.89 -4.61
CA ASN A 128 16.42 -10.81 -5.50
C ASN A 128 15.52 -11.63 -6.45
N ASN A 129 14.25 -11.25 -6.60
CA ASN A 129 13.36 -11.79 -7.63
C ASN A 129 13.60 -11.03 -8.96
N PRO A 130 14.11 -11.68 -10.01
CA PRO A 130 14.35 -11.04 -11.31
C PRO A 130 13.07 -10.63 -12.03
N ASP A 131 11.93 -11.20 -11.65
CA ASP A 131 10.60 -10.94 -12.22
C ASP A 131 9.80 -9.91 -11.43
N CYS A 132 10.43 -9.25 -10.44
CA CYS A 132 9.89 -8.07 -9.76
C CYS A 132 10.31 -6.80 -10.50
N ARG A 133 9.33 -5.97 -10.88
CA ARG A 133 9.54 -4.69 -11.56
C ARG A 133 8.75 -3.60 -10.87
N PHE A 134 9.39 -2.47 -10.65
CA PHE A 134 8.72 -1.23 -10.27
C PHE A 134 8.80 -0.27 -11.46
N THR A 135 7.66 0.29 -11.85
CA THR A 135 7.56 1.25 -12.96
C THR A 135 7.04 2.56 -12.44
N ASN A 136 7.81 3.63 -12.66
CA ASN A 136 7.35 4.99 -12.46
C ASN A 136 6.53 5.43 -13.68
N GLU A 137 5.22 5.17 -13.66
CA GLU A 137 4.33 5.42 -14.79
C GLU A 137 2.91 5.75 -14.30
N ASP A 138 2.21 6.59 -15.07
CA ASP A 138 0.79 6.85 -14.84
C ASP A 138 -0.06 5.65 -15.25
N ILE A 139 -1.05 5.31 -14.42
CA ILE A 139 -1.93 4.15 -14.64
C ILE A 139 -2.69 4.22 -15.97
N SER A 140 -2.95 5.42 -16.49
CA SER A 140 -3.58 5.65 -17.79
C SER A 140 -2.74 5.17 -18.97
N LYS A 141 -1.43 4.93 -18.76
CA LYS A 141 -0.48 4.48 -19.79
C LYS A 141 -0.26 2.97 -19.77
N ILE A 142 -0.91 2.24 -18.87
CA ILE A 142 -0.80 0.78 -18.83
C ILE A 142 -1.41 0.20 -20.12
N HIS A 143 -0.56 -0.38 -20.96
CA HIS A 143 -1.00 -0.98 -22.22
C HIS A 143 -1.72 -2.32 -22.00
N PRO A 144 -2.81 -2.60 -22.73
CA PRO A 144 -3.57 -3.86 -22.62
C PRO A 144 -2.72 -5.13 -22.78
N ASP A 145 -1.70 -5.10 -23.64
CA ASP A 145 -0.84 -6.26 -23.88
C ASP A 145 -0.01 -6.66 -22.64
N LYS A 146 0.26 -5.72 -21.72
CA LYS A 146 0.95 -5.99 -20.45
C LYS A 146 0.04 -6.65 -19.41
N LEU A 147 -1.28 -6.60 -19.62
CA LEU A 147 -2.28 -7.06 -18.67
C LEU A 147 -2.74 -8.51 -18.91
N SER A 148 -2.52 -9.04 -20.13
CA SER A 148 -3.10 -10.32 -20.57
C SER A 148 -2.89 -11.48 -19.59
N GLN A 149 -1.68 -11.57 -19.01
CA GLN A 149 -1.27 -12.65 -18.09
C GLN A 149 -1.49 -12.33 -16.61
N VAL A 150 -2.01 -11.15 -16.25
CA VAL A 150 -2.24 -10.78 -14.85
C VAL A 150 -3.37 -11.61 -14.28
N ASN A 151 -3.14 -12.23 -13.13
CA ASN A 151 -4.14 -13.00 -12.38
C ASN A 151 -4.40 -12.48 -10.96
N LEU A 152 -3.69 -11.44 -10.53
CA LEU A 152 -3.94 -10.77 -9.26
C LEU A 152 -3.72 -9.27 -9.44
N ILE A 153 -4.78 -8.50 -9.21
CA ILE A 153 -4.75 -7.04 -9.23
C ILE A 153 -4.96 -6.56 -7.80
N ILE A 154 -4.05 -5.72 -7.30
CA ILE A 154 -4.16 -5.12 -5.98
C ILE A 154 -4.03 -3.60 -6.04
N PHE A 155 -4.88 -2.93 -5.28
CA PHE A 155 -4.79 -1.50 -4.98
C PHE A 155 -4.39 -1.32 -3.51
N PRO A 156 -3.09 -1.20 -3.19
CA PRO A 156 -2.63 -0.99 -1.82
C PRO A 156 -2.95 0.43 -1.34
N LYS A 157 -4.14 0.61 -0.73
CA LYS A 157 -4.64 1.91 -0.22
C LYS A 157 -4.57 3.06 -1.23
N SER A 158 -4.76 2.74 -2.51
CA SER A 158 -4.48 3.64 -3.62
C SER A 158 -5.69 3.93 -4.51
N ILE A 159 -6.73 3.09 -4.48
CA ILE A 159 -7.84 3.19 -5.44
C ILE A 159 -8.57 4.54 -5.33
N GLY A 160 -8.62 5.16 -4.14
CA GLY A 160 -9.20 6.48 -3.91
C GLY A 160 -8.33 7.65 -4.39
N ASN A 161 -7.02 7.46 -4.51
CA ASN A 161 -6.06 8.53 -4.78
C ASN A 161 -5.97 8.94 -6.25
N PHE A 162 -6.53 8.15 -7.17
CA PHE A 162 -6.51 8.47 -8.59
C PHE A 162 -7.49 9.60 -8.94
N THR A 163 -7.15 10.40 -9.95
CA THR A 163 -8.14 11.26 -10.60
C THR A 163 -9.21 10.40 -11.28
N GLU A 164 -10.43 10.91 -11.41
CA GLU A 164 -11.51 10.19 -12.10
C GLU A 164 -11.10 9.81 -13.53
N ARG A 165 -10.43 10.71 -14.25
CA ARG A 165 -9.91 10.46 -15.59
C ARG A 165 -8.91 9.30 -15.62
N ALA A 166 -7.89 9.33 -14.77
CA ALA A 166 -6.86 8.29 -14.76
C ALA A 166 -7.44 6.91 -14.42
N PHE A 167 -8.40 6.86 -13.48
CA PHE A 167 -9.10 5.63 -13.13
C PHE A 167 -9.97 5.11 -14.28
N ASP A 168 -10.70 5.99 -14.96
CA ASP A 168 -11.53 5.62 -16.10
C ASP A 168 -10.71 5.16 -17.29
N ASP A 169 -9.57 5.81 -17.56
CA ASP A 169 -8.61 5.37 -18.58
C ASP A 169 -8.07 3.98 -18.26
N LEU A 170 -7.71 3.69 -16.99
CA LEU A 170 -7.31 2.35 -16.54
C LEU A 170 -8.39 1.30 -16.81
N VAL A 171 -9.64 1.58 -16.40
CA VAL A 171 -10.77 0.68 -16.62
C VAL A 171 -10.97 0.43 -18.13
N ASN A 172 -10.84 1.46 -18.96
CA ASN A 172 -10.94 1.32 -20.42
C ASN A 172 -9.80 0.46 -21.00
N GLN A 173 -8.57 0.60 -20.53
CA GLN A 173 -7.48 -0.27 -20.96
C GLN A 173 -7.70 -1.73 -20.53
N MET A 174 -8.22 -1.95 -19.31
CA MET A 174 -8.59 -3.27 -18.84
C MET A 174 -9.70 -3.90 -19.70
N LYS A 175 -10.71 -3.13 -20.11
CA LYS A 175 -11.78 -3.58 -21.05
C LYS A 175 -11.24 -4.03 -22.40
N LEU A 176 -10.21 -3.36 -22.91
CA LEU A 176 -9.59 -3.69 -24.19
C LEU A 176 -8.63 -4.89 -24.10
N THR A 177 -8.30 -5.33 -22.88
CA THR A 177 -7.35 -6.41 -22.65
C THR A 177 -7.95 -7.76 -23.01
N LYS A 178 -7.16 -8.57 -23.72
CA LYS A 178 -7.45 -9.98 -23.94
C LYS A 178 -6.86 -10.80 -22.79
N TRP A 179 -7.64 -10.96 -21.71
CA TRP A 179 -7.23 -11.71 -20.53
C TRP A 179 -7.08 -13.21 -20.84
N SER A 180 -5.86 -13.75 -20.65
CA SER A 180 -5.57 -15.18 -20.78
C SER A 180 -5.99 -15.96 -19.54
N GLU A 181 -5.86 -15.32 -18.38
CA GLU A 181 -6.05 -15.96 -17.08
C GLU A 181 -7.53 -16.21 -16.80
N LYS A 182 -7.89 -17.46 -16.54
CA LYS A 182 -9.28 -17.83 -16.25
C LYS A 182 -9.69 -17.50 -14.83
N LYS A 183 -8.73 -17.34 -13.93
CA LYS A 183 -8.94 -17.11 -12.51
C LYS A 183 -8.20 -15.84 -12.13
N ILE A 184 -8.90 -14.89 -11.52
CA ILE A 184 -8.35 -13.59 -11.17
C ILE A 184 -8.75 -13.26 -9.73
N TYR A 185 -7.83 -12.64 -8.99
CA TYR A 185 -8.16 -11.86 -7.80
C TYR A 185 -8.19 -10.37 -8.14
N VAL A 186 -9.20 -9.68 -7.63
CA VAL A 186 -9.22 -8.21 -7.55
C VAL A 186 -9.26 -7.86 -6.08
N ILE A 187 -8.33 -7.01 -5.64
CA ILE A 187 -8.12 -6.68 -4.22
C ILE A 187 -7.98 -5.17 -4.08
N SER A 188 -8.65 -4.59 -3.09
CA SER A 188 -8.47 -3.18 -2.71
C SER A 188 -8.36 -3.07 -1.20
N SER A 189 -7.21 -2.58 -0.72
CA SER A 189 -7.10 -2.13 0.67
C SER A 189 -7.63 -0.70 0.76
N ILE A 190 -8.40 -0.41 1.82
CA ILE A 190 -9.32 0.73 1.87
C ILE A 190 -8.95 1.69 2.99
N ASN A 191 -9.24 2.97 2.76
CA ASN A 191 -9.09 4.05 3.73
C ASN A 191 -10.47 4.48 4.26
N ASP A 192 -10.61 4.59 5.58
CA ASP A 192 -11.88 4.98 6.22
C ASP A 192 -12.43 6.33 5.74
N TYR A 193 -11.58 7.25 5.27
CA TYR A 193 -11.99 8.59 4.84
C TYR A 193 -12.63 8.65 3.44
N GLN A 194 -12.40 7.64 2.60
CA GLN A 194 -12.84 7.64 1.19
C GLN A 194 -13.64 6.39 0.82
N GLU A 195 -14.13 5.66 1.82
CA GLU A 195 -14.77 4.35 1.68
C GLU A 195 -15.80 4.29 0.56
N GLU A 196 -16.75 5.23 0.48
CA GLU A 196 -17.79 5.26 -0.56
C GLU A 196 -17.22 5.39 -1.98
N LEU A 197 -16.21 6.25 -2.15
CA LEU A 197 -15.54 6.43 -3.45
C LEU A 197 -14.76 5.17 -3.83
N GLU A 198 -14.03 4.61 -2.88
CA GLU A 198 -13.19 3.43 -3.09
C GLU A 198 -14.06 2.20 -3.42
N LYS A 199 -15.17 2.00 -2.70
CA LYS A 199 -16.17 0.97 -2.99
C LYS A 199 -16.75 1.12 -4.39
N LYS A 200 -17.21 2.33 -4.76
CA LYS A 200 -17.75 2.59 -6.10
C LYS A 200 -16.73 2.29 -7.21
N ARG A 201 -15.46 2.62 -7.00
CA ARG A 201 -14.38 2.33 -7.96
C ARG A 201 -14.13 0.83 -8.06
N TYR A 202 -14.08 0.13 -6.92
CA TYR A 202 -13.93 -1.31 -6.86
C TYR A 202 -15.07 -2.04 -7.59
N GLU A 203 -16.32 -1.67 -7.32
CA GLU A 203 -17.52 -2.19 -8.00
C GLU A 203 -17.48 -1.97 -9.52
N LYS A 204 -16.97 -0.81 -9.97
CA LYS A 204 -16.80 -0.51 -11.40
C LYS A 204 -15.79 -1.47 -12.06
N LEU A 205 -14.71 -1.85 -11.36
CA LEU A 205 -13.74 -2.84 -11.85
C LEU A 205 -14.36 -4.24 -11.91
N LEU A 206 -15.06 -4.67 -10.86
CA LEU A 206 -15.72 -5.97 -10.85
C LEU A 206 -16.78 -6.08 -11.95
N SER A 207 -17.60 -5.04 -12.10
CA SER A 207 -18.62 -4.96 -13.14
C SER A 207 -18.02 -5.06 -14.54
N MET A 208 -16.82 -4.51 -14.74
CA MET A 208 -16.09 -4.62 -16.00
C MET A 208 -15.68 -6.08 -16.28
N PHE A 209 -15.10 -6.78 -15.31
CA PHE A 209 -14.75 -8.19 -15.49
C PHE A 209 -15.98 -9.07 -15.77
N VAL A 210 -17.09 -8.83 -15.07
CA VAL A 210 -18.32 -9.61 -15.24
C VAL A 210 -18.99 -9.32 -16.59
N ASN A 211 -19.27 -8.04 -16.87
CA ASN A 211 -20.08 -7.65 -18.02
C ASN A 211 -19.31 -7.64 -19.34
N ASP A 212 -18.05 -7.20 -19.32
CA ASP A 212 -17.24 -7.02 -20.54
C ASP A 212 -16.37 -8.25 -20.84
N HIS A 213 -16.01 -9.07 -19.84
CA HIS A 213 -15.12 -10.23 -20.02
C HIS A 213 -15.71 -11.59 -19.63
N GLY A 214 -16.94 -11.63 -19.11
CA GLY A 214 -17.66 -12.87 -18.83
C GLY A 214 -17.11 -13.68 -17.65
N TYR A 215 -16.44 -13.02 -16.70
CA TYR A 215 -16.10 -13.65 -15.42
C TYR A 215 -17.34 -13.78 -14.54
N THR A 216 -17.32 -14.77 -13.66
CA THR A 216 -18.29 -14.94 -12.57
C THR A 216 -17.59 -14.57 -11.25
N ASP A 217 -18.24 -13.76 -10.43
CA ASP A 217 -17.84 -13.57 -9.03
C ASP A 217 -18.21 -14.82 -8.22
N LEU A 218 -17.23 -15.41 -7.52
CA LEU A 218 -17.38 -16.64 -6.75
C LEU A 218 -17.67 -16.39 -5.27
N ASP A 219 -17.52 -15.16 -4.79
CA ASP A 219 -17.67 -14.83 -3.38
C ASP A 219 -19.00 -14.16 -3.10
N GLU A 220 -19.54 -14.39 -1.90
CA GLU A 220 -20.76 -13.73 -1.43
C GLU A 220 -20.59 -12.20 -1.43
N ASP A 221 -21.71 -11.47 -1.44
CA ASP A 221 -21.74 -10.02 -1.27
C ASP A 221 -21.30 -9.64 0.14
N THR A 222 -19.98 -9.69 0.36
CA THR A 222 -19.32 -9.22 1.57
C THR A 222 -18.77 -7.84 1.28
N ASP A 223 -19.20 -6.85 2.06
CA ASP A 223 -18.78 -5.46 1.85
C ASP A 223 -17.27 -5.27 2.13
N TYR A 224 -16.72 -5.89 3.19
CA TYR A 224 -15.32 -5.76 3.58
C TYR A 224 -14.82 -6.93 4.45
N TYR A 225 -13.53 -7.20 4.36
CA TYR A 225 -12.74 -7.90 5.37
C TYR A 225 -12.18 -6.89 6.36
N TYR A 226 -12.32 -7.17 7.66
CA TYR A 226 -11.81 -6.37 8.76
C TYR A 226 -11.20 -7.27 9.84
N PHE A 227 -10.24 -6.74 10.58
CA PHE A 227 -9.75 -7.44 11.78
C PHE A 227 -10.76 -7.23 12.92
N GLU A 228 -11.35 -8.31 13.44
CA GLU A 228 -12.37 -8.25 14.49
C GLU A 228 -11.85 -7.63 15.79
N ASP A 229 -10.58 -7.90 16.11
CA ASP A 229 -9.94 -7.41 17.32
C ASP A 229 -9.24 -6.07 17.07
N LYS A 230 -10.02 -4.99 17.20
CA LYS A 230 -9.52 -3.60 17.10
C LYS A 230 -8.55 -3.22 18.23
N GLU A 231 -8.51 -3.99 19.32
CA GLU A 231 -7.66 -3.74 20.49
C GLU A 231 -6.35 -4.54 20.45
N ASN A 232 -6.19 -5.48 19.51
CA ASN A 232 -4.93 -6.20 19.33
C ASN A 232 -3.85 -5.28 18.72
N THR A 233 -3.21 -4.56 19.63
CA THR A 233 -2.19 -3.54 19.39
C THR A 233 -0.78 -4.12 19.31
N ASN A 234 -0.63 -5.44 19.51
CA ASN A 234 0.67 -6.11 19.61
C ASN A 234 0.92 -7.10 18.45
N ILE A 235 0.51 -6.74 17.23
CA ILE A 235 0.80 -7.54 16.03
C ILE A 235 2.29 -7.50 15.63
N PHE A 236 3.04 -6.49 16.10
CA PHE A 236 4.49 -6.38 15.98
C PHE A 236 5.08 -5.50 17.08
N SER A 237 6.38 -5.66 17.36
CA SER A 237 7.13 -4.73 18.23
C SER A 237 7.66 -3.57 17.40
N TYR A 238 7.35 -2.33 17.79
CA TYR A 238 7.94 -1.14 17.16
C TYR A 238 9.19 -0.67 17.94
N PRO A 239 10.30 -0.28 17.28
CA PRO A 239 11.49 0.20 17.99
C PRO A 239 11.22 1.46 18.82
N GLU A 240 11.27 1.34 20.16
CA GLU A 240 10.93 2.43 21.09
C GLU A 240 11.74 3.72 20.88
N HIS A 241 13.01 3.61 20.50
CA HIS A 241 13.84 4.78 20.24
C HIS A 241 13.38 5.58 19.02
N ILE A 242 12.86 4.91 17.98
CA ILE A 242 12.27 5.54 16.80
C ILE A 242 10.91 6.16 17.18
N LYS A 243 10.08 5.41 17.92
CA LYS A 243 8.78 5.90 18.39
C LYS A 243 8.94 7.20 19.18
N LYS A 244 9.85 7.20 20.15
CA LYS A 244 10.17 8.37 20.97
C LYS A 244 10.64 9.56 20.12
N PHE A 245 11.47 9.31 19.11
CA PHE A 245 11.93 10.35 18.20
C PHE A 245 10.77 10.98 17.41
N LEU A 246 9.84 10.17 16.89
CA LEU A 246 8.71 10.67 16.10
C LEU A 246 7.74 11.54 16.93
N VAL A 247 7.47 11.16 18.18
CA VAL A 247 6.58 11.95 19.07
C VAL A 247 7.25 13.21 19.65
N THR A 248 8.56 13.35 19.45
CA THR A 248 9.35 14.54 19.85
C THR A 248 10.04 15.20 18.66
N LEU A 249 9.48 15.04 17.45
CA LEU A 249 10.14 15.48 16.21
C LEU A 249 10.33 17.00 16.16
N GLN A 250 9.46 17.78 16.82
CA GLN A 250 9.64 19.22 16.98
C GLN A 250 10.96 19.60 17.67
N ASP A 251 11.49 18.75 18.55
CA ASP A 251 12.74 19.02 19.25
C ASP A 251 13.96 18.99 18.31
N GLN A 252 13.78 18.46 17.09
CA GLN A 252 14.78 18.46 16.02
C GLN A 252 14.70 19.71 15.12
N CYS A 253 13.66 20.54 15.28
CA CYS A 253 13.44 21.73 14.48
C CYS A 253 14.19 22.93 15.09
N LYS A 254 15.21 23.45 14.39
CA LYS A 254 16.05 24.56 14.91
C LYS A 254 15.26 25.86 15.06
N SER A 255 14.21 26.04 14.26
CA SER A 255 13.31 27.19 14.30
C SER A 255 12.04 26.94 15.13
N TYR A 256 11.99 25.88 15.94
CA TYR A 256 10.84 25.64 16.80
C TYR A 256 10.69 26.77 17.82
N ASP A 257 9.48 27.34 17.89
CA ASP A 257 9.16 28.43 18.81
C ASP A 257 8.17 27.91 19.88
N PRO A 258 8.64 27.63 21.11
CA PRO A 258 7.80 27.13 22.20
C PRO A 258 6.91 28.22 22.82
N TYR A 259 7.01 29.47 22.37
CA TYR A 259 6.17 30.58 22.82
C TYR A 259 5.10 30.96 21.79
N ARG A 260 5.28 30.56 20.52
CA ARG A 260 4.27 30.74 19.47
C ARG A 260 3.24 29.60 19.52
N LYS A 261 2.07 29.90 20.09
CA LYS A 261 0.93 28.97 20.21
C LYS A 261 0.59 28.22 18.92
N GLU A 262 0.67 28.89 17.78
CA GLU A 262 0.42 28.29 16.47
C GLU A 262 1.44 27.21 16.10
N CYS A 263 2.73 27.45 16.35
CA CYS A 263 3.81 26.49 16.08
C CYS A 263 3.61 25.22 16.92
N ILE A 264 3.35 25.39 18.23
CA ILE A 264 3.08 24.29 19.16
C ILE A 264 1.86 23.48 18.69
N SER A 265 0.76 24.18 18.35
CA SER A 265 -0.48 23.54 17.93
C SER A 265 -0.30 22.72 16.65
N LEU A 266 0.39 23.27 15.65
CA LEU A 266 0.63 22.57 14.38
C LEU A 266 1.56 21.36 14.56
N CYS A 267 2.65 21.52 15.31
CA CYS A 267 3.56 20.40 15.60
C CYS A 267 2.85 19.26 16.34
N ASN A 268 2.06 19.57 17.37
CA ASN A 268 1.33 18.53 18.12
C ASN A 268 0.22 17.86 17.31
N SER A 269 -0.43 18.60 16.40
CA SER A 269 -1.56 18.09 15.62
C SER A 269 -1.17 17.35 14.35
N LEU A 270 -0.02 17.66 13.73
CA LEU A 270 0.37 17.09 12.43
C LEU A 270 1.73 16.37 12.47
N LEU A 271 2.71 16.91 13.19
CA LEU A 271 4.08 16.40 13.18
C LEU A 271 4.28 15.24 14.17
N ASN A 272 3.98 15.49 15.44
CA ASN A 272 4.30 14.67 16.61
C ASN A 272 3.27 13.55 16.84
N LYS A 273 3.04 12.74 15.83
CA LYS A 273 2.09 11.63 15.87
C LYS A 273 2.80 10.31 16.10
N GLU A 274 2.19 9.46 16.91
CA GLU A 274 2.63 8.07 17.06
C GLU A 274 2.54 7.34 15.71
N PRO A 275 3.43 6.37 15.46
CA PRO A 275 3.24 5.42 14.37
C PRO A 275 1.95 4.61 14.58
N LEU A 276 1.46 4.01 13.50
CA LEU A 276 0.32 3.11 13.53
C LEU A 276 0.76 1.73 14.02
N LEU A 277 0.29 1.33 15.20
CA LEU A 277 0.80 0.15 15.93
C LEU A 277 -0.11 -1.08 15.90
N GLY A 278 -1.39 -0.94 15.55
CA GLY A 278 -2.38 -2.02 15.66
C GLY A 278 -3.12 -2.32 14.36
N ALA A 279 -3.80 -3.45 14.32
CA ALA A 279 -4.58 -3.93 13.17
C ALA A 279 -5.95 -3.26 12.99
N GLY A 280 -6.43 -2.47 13.96
CA GLY A 280 -7.80 -1.95 13.96
C GLY A 280 -8.19 -1.02 12.80
N HIS A 281 -7.22 -0.57 12.00
CA HIS A 281 -7.41 0.24 10.79
C HIS A 281 -7.46 -0.62 9.50
N ILE A 282 -7.21 -1.92 9.62
CA ILE A 282 -7.14 -2.82 8.47
C ILE A 282 -8.54 -3.06 7.95
N LYS A 283 -8.71 -2.75 6.67
CA LYS A 283 -9.96 -2.90 5.95
C LYS A 283 -9.64 -3.10 4.48
N TYR A 284 -10.11 -4.20 3.92
CA TYR A 284 -9.91 -4.48 2.50
C TYR A 284 -11.09 -5.22 1.90
N GLN A 285 -11.16 -5.20 0.57
CA GLN A 285 -12.09 -5.95 -0.25
C GLN A 285 -11.29 -6.88 -1.14
N MET A 286 -11.80 -8.08 -1.35
CA MET A 286 -11.19 -9.09 -2.20
C MET A 286 -12.28 -9.92 -2.84
N LYS A 287 -12.15 -10.18 -4.14
CA LYS A 287 -13.06 -11.06 -4.90
C LYS A 287 -12.29 -12.01 -5.79
N ARG A 288 -12.73 -13.27 -5.81
CA ARG A 288 -12.33 -14.34 -6.72
C ARG A 288 -13.24 -14.32 -7.93
N LEU A 289 -12.63 -14.12 -9.09
CA LEU A 289 -13.31 -14.14 -10.37
C LEU A 289 -12.89 -15.39 -11.15
N GLU A 290 -13.83 -16.04 -11.84
CA GLU A 290 -13.54 -17.17 -12.72
C GLU A 290 -14.32 -17.13 -14.04
N ARG A 291 -13.65 -17.42 -15.15
CA ARG A 291 -14.25 -17.62 -16.47
C ARG A 291 -14.29 -19.10 -16.83
N ARG A 292 -15.49 -19.63 -17.11
CA ARG A 292 -15.73 -21.06 -17.39
C ARG A 292 -15.29 -21.53 -18.78
N LYS A 293 -14.70 -20.67 -19.62
CA LYS A 293 -14.18 -21.01 -20.95
C LYS A 293 -12.80 -20.42 -21.18
#